data_AF-E1QU53-F1
#
_entry.id   AF-E1QU53-F1
#
_cell.length_a   1.000
_cell.length_b   1.000
_cell.length_c   1.000
_cell.angle_alpha   90.00
_cell.angle_beta   90.00
_cell.angle_gamma   90.00
#
_symmetry.space_group_name_H-M   'P 1'
#
loop_
_entity.id
_entity.type
_entity.pdbx_description
1 polymer ?
#
loop_
_entity_poly.entity_id
_entity_poly.type
_entity_poly.pdbx_seq_one_letter_code
_entity_poly.pdbx_strand_id
1 'polypeptide(L)'
;MQVSRDQVKRSECSQEVIGAMEDFLWTLIGSGNRESIVSRLMACGDYAKPYLDVVNGNDLSNTISAAVSYYQYVRLVRGEVRINRDYLADIDDDLVNPATVYSYIVDRMTHALKAQDYVTAGFLADLAFIARSYMLCVSNGGSCDWIRRAFKVRVLILRRFSNY
;
A
#
# COMPACT_ATOMS: atom_id res chain seq x y z
N MET A 1 -6.76 -31.13 -15.98
CA MET A 1 -7.27 -30.30 -14.86
C MET A 1 -7.74 -28.98 -15.47
N GLN A 2 -9.05 -28.80 -15.63
CA GLN A 2 -9.62 -27.70 -16.40
C GLN A 2 -9.94 -26.55 -15.44
N VAL A 3 -9.13 -25.50 -15.45
CA VAL A 3 -9.40 -24.28 -14.68
C VAL A 3 -10.65 -23.62 -15.28
N SER A 4 -11.66 -23.34 -14.46
CA SER A 4 -12.91 -22.71 -14.92
C SER A 4 -12.64 -21.30 -15.46
N ARG A 5 -13.33 -20.89 -16.53
CA ARG A 5 -13.23 -19.51 -17.09
C ARG A 5 -13.44 -18.43 -16.04
N ASP A 6 -14.26 -18.70 -15.03
CA ASP A 6 -14.51 -17.77 -13.92
C ASP A 6 -13.30 -17.62 -12.98
N GLN A 7 -12.48 -18.66 -12.83
CA GLN A 7 -11.24 -18.60 -12.04
C GLN A 7 -10.16 -17.80 -12.78
N VAL A 8 -10.06 -17.95 -14.10
CA VAL A 8 -9.11 -17.19 -14.93
C VAL A 8 -9.43 -15.70 -14.86
N LYS A 9 -10.69 -15.32 -15.10
CA LYS A 9 -11.16 -13.92 -15.04
C LYS A 9 -10.97 -13.29 -13.66
N ARG A 10 -11.17 -14.04 -12.58
CA ARG A 10 -10.88 -13.56 -11.20
C ARG A 10 -9.40 -13.35 -10.96
N SER A 11 -8.52 -14.19 -11.51
CA SER A 11 -7.06 -14.03 -11.36
C SER A 11 -6.53 -12.83 -12.16
N GLU A 12 -7.09 -12.58 -13.34
CA GLU A 12 -6.75 -11.38 -14.13
C GLU A 12 -7.19 -10.13 -13.39
N CYS A 13 -8.41 -10.12 -12.86
CA CYS A 13 -8.91 -8.99 -12.10
C CYS A 13 -8.19 -8.75 -10.77
N SER A 14 -7.66 -9.78 -10.11
CA SER A 14 -6.88 -9.57 -8.89
C SER A 14 -5.57 -8.83 -9.19
N GLN A 15 -4.86 -9.22 -10.24
CA GLN A 15 -3.65 -8.51 -10.69
C GLN A 15 -3.97 -7.09 -11.15
N GLU A 16 -5.05 -6.92 -11.92
CA GLU A 16 -5.47 -5.62 -12.43
C GLU A 16 -5.81 -4.64 -11.30
N VAL A 17 -6.55 -5.10 -10.30
CA VAL A 17 -6.90 -4.30 -9.11
C VAL A 17 -5.66 -3.91 -8.33
N ILE A 18 -4.71 -4.83 -8.12
CA ILE A 18 -3.45 -4.51 -7.42
C ILE A 18 -2.70 -3.41 -8.19
N GLY A 19 -2.53 -3.58 -9.51
CA GLY A 19 -1.85 -2.57 -10.34
C GLY A 19 -2.55 -1.21 -10.32
N ALA A 20 -3.88 -1.19 -10.43
CA ALA A 20 -4.67 0.04 -10.40
C ALA A 20 -4.56 0.76 -9.04
N MET A 21 -4.52 0.01 -7.94
CA MET A 21 -4.40 0.59 -6.60
C MET A 21 -2.99 1.09 -6.28
N GLU A 22 -1.95 0.43 -6.79
CA GLU A 22 -0.58 0.96 -6.69
C GLU A 22 -0.42 2.26 -7.49
N ASP A 23 -1.01 2.35 -8.69
CA ASP A 23 -1.03 3.60 -9.45
C ASP A 23 -1.92 4.67 -8.77
N PHE A 24 -2.99 4.28 -8.08
CA PHE A 24 -3.78 5.21 -7.27
C PHE A 24 -2.97 5.86 -6.15
N LEU A 25 -2.16 5.09 -5.42
CA LEU A 25 -1.29 5.65 -4.39
C LEU A 25 -0.29 6.67 -4.96
N TRP A 26 0.19 6.48 -6.20
CA TRP A 26 0.98 7.51 -6.89
C TRP A 26 0.21 8.82 -7.10
N THR A 27 -1.10 8.76 -7.37
CA THR A 27 -1.92 9.97 -7.55
C THR A 27 -2.00 10.82 -6.29
N LEU A 28 -1.90 10.19 -5.11
CA LEU A 28 -1.93 10.89 -3.83
C LEU A 28 -0.70 11.80 -3.61
N ILE A 29 0.42 11.54 -4.30
CA ILE A 29 1.60 12.41 -4.29
C ILE A 29 1.68 13.32 -5.53
N GLY A 30 0.57 13.46 -6.27
CA GLY A 30 0.45 14.39 -7.40
C GLY A 30 0.98 13.85 -8.73
N SER A 31 1.01 12.52 -8.90
CA SER A 31 1.47 11.88 -10.14
C SER A 31 0.49 10.81 -10.61
N GLY A 32 0.10 10.78 -11.88
CA GLY A 32 -0.73 9.70 -12.45
C GLY A 32 -2.11 10.14 -12.93
N ASN A 33 -2.91 9.18 -13.40
CA ASN A 33 -4.18 9.42 -14.06
C ASN A 33 -5.33 8.69 -13.34
N ARG A 34 -6.11 9.44 -12.57
CA ARG A 34 -7.27 8.94 -11.82
C ARG A 34 -8.35 8.33 -12.71
N GLU A 35 -8.63 8.94 -13.86
CA GLU A 35 -9.66 8.44 -14.78
C GLU A 35 -9.29 7.05 -15.30
N SER A 36 -8.03 6.85 -15.68
CA SER A 36 -7.50 5.55 -16.10
C SER A 36 -7.65 4.49 -14.99
N ILE A 37 -7.36 4.84 -13.74
CA ILE A 37 -7.54 3.95 -12.58
C ILE A 37 -9.00 3.53 -12.43
N VAL A 38 -9.93 4.48 -12.49
CA VAL A 38 -11.36 4.20 -12.35
C VAL A 38 -11.83 3.28 -13.48
N SER A 39 -11.44 3.53 -14.73
CA SER A 39 -11.80 2.68 -15.87
C SER A 39 -11.32 1.24 -15.71
N ARG A 40 -10.08 1.05 -15.23
CA ARG A 40 -9.49 -0.28 -14.97
C ARG A 40 -10.25 -1.03 -13.89
N LEU A 41 -10.57 -0.36 -12.78
CA LEU A 41 -11.36 -0.96 -11.70
C LEU A 41 -12.78 -1.31 -12.15
N MET A 42 -13.45 -0.43 -12.91
CA MET A 42 -14.79 -0.72 -13.45
C MET A 42 -14.82 -1.95 -14.36
N ALA A 43 -13.74 -2.22 -15.11
CA ALA A 43 -13.66 -3.41 -15.96
C ALA A 43 -13.73 -4.73 -15.16
N CYS A 44 -13.41 -4.70 -13.87
CA CYS A 44 -13.51 -5.84 -12.96
C CYS A 44 -14.84 -5.96 -12.23
N GLY A 45 -15.80 -5.06 -12.48
CA GLY A 45 -17.15 -5.10 -11.92
C GLY A 45 -17.16 -5.17 -10.40
N ASP A 46 -18.05 -6.00 -9.84
CA ASP A 46 -18.28 -6.09 -8.39
C ASP A 46 -17.05 -6.48 -7.57
N TYR A 47 -16.10 -7.21 -8.16
CA TYR A 47 -14.85 -7.57 -7.48
C TYR A 47 -14.04 -6.33 -7.07
N ALA A 48 -14.08 -5.29 -7.89
CA ALA A 48 -13.32 -4.06 -7.68
C ALA A 48 -14.10 -2.99 -6.90
N LYS A 49 -15.38 -3.21 -6.57
CA LYS A 49 -16.25 -2.23 -5.89
C LYS A 49 -15.62 -1.65 -4.61
N PRO A 50 -15.04 -2.46 -3.69
CA PRO A 50 -14.34 -1.94 -2.52
C PRO A 50 -13.23 -0.93 -2.85
N TYR A 51 -12.50 -1.17 -3.93
CA TYR A 51 -11.36 -0.37 -4.33
C TYR A 51 -11.81 0.92 -5.03
N LEU A 52 -12.94 0.88 -5.76
CA LEU A 52 -13.60 2.08 -6.26
C LEU A 52 -14.06 2.97 -5.11
N ASP A 53 -14.58 2.40 -4.03
CA ASP A 53 -14.95 3.14 -2.83
C ASP A 53 -13.73 3.81 -2.19
N VAL A 54 -12.57 3.13 -2.14
CA VAL A 54 -11.29 3.74 -1.71
C VAL A 54 -10.93 4.93 -2.60
N VAL A 55 -10.95 4.75 -3.93
CA VAL A 55 -10.56 5.79 -4.88
C VAL A 55 -11.45 7.02 -4.70
N ASN A 56 -12.76 6.84 -4.53
CA ASN A 56 -13.71 7.91 -4.24
C ASN A 56 -13.59 8.46 -2.80
N GLY A 57 -12.88 7.75 -1.94
CA GLY A 57 -12.72 8.01 -0.52
C GLY A 57 -14.06 8.00 0.21
N ASN A 58 -14.92 7.08 -0.19
CA ASN A 58 -16.12 6.70 0.56
C ASN A 58 -15.70 5.87 1.78
N ASP A 59 -16.52 5.86 2.83
CA ASP A 59 -16.36 4.88 3.91
C ASP A 59 -16.50 3.47 3.33
N LEU A 60 -15.58 2.60 3.68
CA LEU A 60 -15.57 1.24 3.16
C LEU A 60 -16.65 0.36 3.76
N SER A 61 -17.26 0.69 4.91
CA SER A 61 -18.11 -0.25 5.67
C SER A 61 -17.41 -1.63 5.85
N ASN A 62 -18.12 -2.70 6.24
CA ASN A 62 -17.53 -4.03 6.56
C ASN A 62 -16.92 -4.77 5.34
N THR A 63 -15.85 -4.21 4.78
CA THR A 63 -15.27 -4.62 3.50
C THR A 63 -13.87 -5.20 3.70
N ILE A 64 -13.40 -5.94 2.69
CA ILE A 64 -12.16 -6.74 2.66
C ILE A 64 -10.94 -5.96 3.21
N SER A 65 -10.16 -6.62 4.07
CA SER A 65 -8.94 -6.11 4.71
C SER A 65 -7.95 -5.41 3.76
N ALA A 66 -7.79 -5.91 2.52
CA ALA A 66 -6.87 -5.33 1.55
C ALA A 66 -7.24 -3.90 1.11
N ALA A 67 -8.54 -3.61 0.90
CA ALA A 67 -8.99 -2.26 0.54
C ALA A 67 -8.79 -1.28 1.71
N VAL A 68 -8.90 -1.76 2.94
CA VAL A 68 -8.69 -0.96 4.15
C VAL A 68 -7.27 -0.41 4.22
N SER A 69 -6.24 -1.18 3.84
CA SER A 69 -4.85 -0.68 3.82
C SER A 69 -4.71 0.57 2.92
N TYR A 70 -5.22 0.51 1.68
CA TYR A 70 -5.21 1.66 0.78
C TYR A 70 -6.02 2.85 1.32
N TYR A 71 -7.15 2.59 1.97
CA TYR A 71 -7.97 3.63 2.57
C TYR A 71 -7.26 4.37 3.70
N GLN A 72 -6.40 3.71 4.49
CA GLN A 72 -5.62 4.42 5.52
C GLN A 72 -4.76 5.54 4.91
N TYR A 73 -4.19 5.32 3.72
CA TYR A 73 -3.44 6.38 3.02
C TYR A 73 -4.35 7.53 2.56
N VAL A 74 -5.59 7.25 2.14
CA VAL A 74 -6.58 8.30 1.84
C VAL A 74 -6.91 9.12 3.08
N ARG A 75 -7.16 8.45 4.21
CA ARG A 75 -7.42 9.11 5.51
C ARG A 75 -6.25 9.99 5.94
N LEU A 76 -5.02 9.53 5.74
CA LEU A 76 -3.81 10.30 6.04
C LEU A 76 -3.74 11.57 5.18
N VAL A 77 -3.92 11.44 3.86
CA VAL A 77 -3.89 12.58 2.92
C VAL A 77 -4.97 13.61 3.25
N ARG A 78 -6.13 13.17 3.74
CA ARG A 78 -7.23 14.03 4.19
C ARG A 78 -7.01 14.62 5.59
N GLY A 79 -5.95 14.24 6.29
CA GLY A 79 -5.67 14.68 7.66
C GLY A 79 -6.57 14.07 8.74
N GLU A 80 -7.30 12.99 8.41
CA GLU A 80 -8.20 12.27 9.32
C GLU A 80 -7.45 11.35 10.29
N VAL A 81 -6.22 10.98 9.94
CA VAL A 81 -5.28 10.27 10.82
C VAL A 81 -3.95 11.01 10.86
N ARG A 82 -3.22 10.87 11.96
CA ARG A 82 -1.91 11.50 12.18
C ARG A 82 -0.88 10.43 12.43
N ILE A 83 0.32 10.66 11.94
CA ILE A 83 1.47 9.79 12.07
C ILE A 83 2.60 10.62 12.64
N ASN A 84 3.34 10.05 13.58
CA ASN A 84 4.53 10.69 14.14
C ASN A 84 5.71 10.45 13.18
N ARG A 85 6.25 11.55 12.62
CA ARG A 85 7.31 11.53 11.62
C ARG A 85 8.65 11.07 12.17
N ASP A 86 8.89 11.16 13.48
CA ASP A 86 10.15 10.71 14.10
C ASP A 86 10.39 9.23 13.85
N TYR A 87 9.32 8.43 13.78
CA TYR A 87 9.42 7.00 13.44
C TYR A 87 9.78 6.74 11.96
N LEU A 88 9.69 7.76 11.10
CA LEU A 88 9.90 7.64 9.65
C LEU A 88 11.23 8.23 9.17
N ALA A 89 11.92 9.03 10.00
CA ALA A 89 13.03 9.89 9.59
C ALA A 89 14.13 9.15 8.82
N ASP A 90 14.53 7.97 9.29
CA ASP A 90 15.64 7.19 8.71
C ASP A 90 15.18 5.97 7.87
N ILE A 91 13.90 5.88 7.49
CA ILE A 91 13.44 4.83 6.56
C ILE A 91 13.87 5.24 5.14
N ASP A 92 14.90 4.59 4.60
CA ASP A 92 15.31 4.75 3.20
C ASP A 92 14.22 4.27 2.22
N ASP A 93 13.91 5.06 1.18
CA ASP A 93 12.85 4.78 0.19
C ASP A 93 13.30 3.99 -1.05
N ASP A 94 14.59 3.68 -1.19
CA ASP A 94 15.13 2.99 -2.37
C ASP A 94 15.27 1.45 -2.22
N LEU A 95 15.17 0.94 -0.98
CA LEU A 95 15.36 -0.47 -0.64
C LEU A 95 16.68 -1.08 -1.18
N VAL A 96 17.77 -0.33 -1.21
CA VAL A 96 19.09 -0.87 -1.59
C VAL A 96 19.55 -1.96 -0.62
N ASN A 97 19.32 -1.79 0.69
CA ASN A 97 19.59 -2.80 1.70
C ASN A 97 18.29 -3.21 2.44
N PRO A 98 17.47 -4.09 1.85
CA PRO A 98 16.13 -4.34 2.35
C PRO A 98 16.10 -5.05 3.71
N ALA A 99 17.15 -5.80 4.08
CA ALA A 99 17.26 -6.42 5.40
C ALA A 99 17.46 -5.36 6.51
N THR A 100 18.28 -4.36 6.24
CA THR A 100 18.52 -3.24 7.17
C THR A 100 17.27 -2.38 7.30
N VAL A 101 16.64 -2.02 6.17
CA VAL A 101 15.39 -1.26 6.15
C VAL A 101 14.28 -2.00 6.91
N TYR A 102 14.10 -3.30 6.66
CA TYR A 102 13.12 -4.11 7.38
C TYR A 102 13.35 -4.12 8.90
N SER A 103 14.60 -4.34 9.33
CA SER A 103 14.96 -4.37 10.75
C SER A 103 14.68 -3.03 11.43
N TYR A 104 15.02 -1.93 10.75
CA TYR A 104 14.74 -0.58 11.22
C TYR A 104 13.23 -0.31 11.36
N ILE A 105 12.43 -0.69 10.36
CA ILE A 105 10.96 -0.54 10.42
C ILE A 105 10.38 -1.32 11.61
N VAL A 106 10.82 -2.56 11.84
CA VAL A 106 10.34 -3.39 12.96
C VAL A 106 10.69 -2.79 14.32
N ASP A 107 11.90 -2.23 14.46
CA ASP A 107 12.29 -1.52 15.67
C ASP A 107 11.41 -0.29 15.94
N ARG A 108 11.21 0.56 14.93
CA ARG A 108 10.33 1.75 15.05
C ARG A 108 8.88 1.36 15.31
N MET A 109 8.38 0.29 14.68
CA MET A 109 7.04 -0.24 14.93
C MET A 109 6.89 -0.69 16.38
N THR A 110 7.91 -1.37 16.93
CA THR A 110 7.94 -1.81 18.32
C THR A 110 7.91 -0.62 19.29
N HIS A 111 8.66 0.45 18.99
CA HIS A 111 8.63 1.68 19.77
C HIS A 111 7.25 2.37 19.72
N ALA A 112 6.65 2.49 18.53
CA ALA A 112 5.30 3.04 18.37
C ALA A 112 4.26 2.24 19.16
N LEU A 113 4.31 0.91 19.10
CA LEU A 113 3.41 0.03 19.86
C LEU A 113 3.57 0.21 21.38
N LYS A 114 4.81 0.31 21.88
CA LYS A 114 5.08 0.58 23.31
C LYS A 114 4.54 1.94 23.75
N ALA A 115 4.60 2.93 22.86
CA ALA A 115 4.04 4.26 23.07
C ALA A 115 2.52 4.34 22.82
N GLN A 116 1.86 3.22 22.49
CA GLN A 116 0.43 3.14 22.13
C GLN A 116 0.06 3.97 20.89
N ASP A 117 1.03 4.29 20.03
CA ASP A 117 0.80 4.91 18.72
C ASP A 117 0.46 3.83 17.67
N TYR A 118 -0.76 3.31 17.78
CA TYR A 118 -1.26 2.24 16.91
C TYR A 118 -1.44 2.67 15.45
N VAL A 119 -1.65 3.97 15.20
CA VAL A 119 -1.80 4.50 13.85
C VAL A 119 -0.46 4.43 13.13
N THR A 120 0.60 5.00 13.73
CA THR A 120 1.95 4.93 13.13
C THR A 120 2.42 3.48 13.03
N ALA A 121 2.16 2.65 14.05
CA ALA A 121 2.48 1.22 14.01
C ALA A 121 1.79 0.50 12.84
N GLY A 122 0.55 0.84 12.50
CA GLY A 122 -0.17 0.26 11.37
C GLY A 122 0.49 0.55 10.02
N PHE A 123 0.92 1.79 9.79
CA PHE A 123 1.65 2.15 8.57
C PHE A 123 3.04 1.51 8.51
N LEU A 124 3.75 1.42 9.65
CA LEU A 124 5.02 0.71 9.73
C LEU A 124 4.84 -0.79 9.45
N ALA A 125 3.74 -1.41 9.87
CA ALA A 125 3.44 -2.80 9.55
C ALA A 125 3.24 -3.04 8.04
N ASP A 126 2.57 -2.11 7.34
CA ASP A 126 2.41 -2.13 5.88
C ASP A 126 3.78 -2.01 5.18
N LEU A 127 4.62 -1.06 5.60
CA LEU A 127 5.99 -0.94 5.09
C LEU A 127 6.83 -2.20 5.35
N ALA A 128 6.74 -2.79 6.54
CA ALA A 128 7.44 -4.01 6.91
C ALA A 128 7.01 -5.18 6.03
N PHE A 129 5.70 -5.31 5.76
CA PHE A 129 5.16 -6.34 4.88
C PHE A 129 5.72 -6.22 3.46
N ILE A 130 5.78 -5.01 2.91
CA ILE A 130 6.29 -4.76 1.55
C ILE A 130 7.79 -5.00 1.48
N ALA A 131 8.57 -4.50 2.45
CA ALA A 131 10.00 -4.73 2.53
C ALA A 131 10.30 -6.25 2.60
N ARG A 132 9.56 -7.00 3.43
CA ARG A 132 9.72 -8.45 3.53
C ARG A 132 9.34 -9.17 2.24
N SER A 133 8.26 -8.75 1.60
CA SER A 133 7.82 -9.30 0.30
C SER A 133 8.85 -9.05 -0.80
N TYR A 134 9.47 -7.87 -0.81
CA TYR A 134 10.56 -7.53 -1.72
C TYR A 134 11.77 -8.45 -1.51
N MET A 135 12.19 -8.67 -0.26
CA MET A 135 13.28 -9.59 0.07
C MET A 135 13.03 -11.00 -0.44
N LEU A 136 11.82 -11.53 -0.23
CA LEU A 136 11.43 -12.86 -0.69
C LEU A 136 11.41 -12.97 -2.23
N CYS A 137 10.95 -11.91 -2.89
CA CYS A 137 10.94 -11.86 -4.35
C CYS A 137 12.36 -11.86 -4.93
N VAL A 138 13.27 -11.03 -4.38
CA VAL A 138 14.66 -10.96 -4.83
C VAL A 138 15.40 -12.26 -4.56
N SER A 139 15.21 -12.90 -3.39
CA SER A 139 15.84 -14.18 -3.08
C SER A 139 15.42 -15.31 -4.02
N ASN A 140 14.24 -15.20 -4.63
CA ASN A 140 13.72 -16.16 -5.60
C ASN A 140 14.09 -15.81 -7.06
N GLY A 141 14.91 -14.77 -7.29
CA GLY A 141 15.36 -14.34 -8.62
C GLY A 141 14.28 -13.68 -9.48
N GLY A 142 13.21 -13.16 -8.87
CA GLY A 142 12.11 -12.49 -9.58
C GLY A 142 12.43 -11.05 -10.00
N SER A 143 11.65 -10.50 -10.95
CA SER A 143 11.57 -9.06 -11.18
C SER A 143 10.65 -8.43 -10.14
N CYS A 144 11.22 -7.61 -9.26
CA CYS A 144 10.55 -7.09 -8.07
C CYS A 144 10.43 -5.56 -8.06
N ASP A 145 10.63 -4.93 -9.22
CA ASP A 145 10.65 -3.47 -9.36
C ASP A 145 9.32 -2.83 -8.96
N TRP A 146 8.21 -3.52 -9.22
CA TRP A 146 6.89 -3.06 -8.81
C TRP A 146 6.73 -3.03 -7.27
N ILE A 147 7.32 -3.98 -6.54
CA ILE A 147 7.30 -4.00 -5.07
C ILE A 147 8.18 -2.88 -4.53
N ARG A 148 9.36 -2.68 -5.12
CA ARG A 148 10.24 -1.55 -4.77
C ARG A 148 9.53 -0.21 -5.00
N ARG A 149 8.85 -0.06 -6.14
CA ARG A 149 8.02 1.12 -6.46
C ARG A 149 6.89 1.30 -5.44
N ALA A 150 6.18 0.24 -5.09
CA ALA A 150 5.10 0.25 -4.09
C ALA A 150 5.58 0.73 -2.70
N PHE A 151 6.77 0.27 -2.28
CA PHE A 151 7.42 0.72 -1.05
C PHE A 151 7.73 2.22 -1.09
N LYS A 152 8.43 2.65 -2.15
CA LYS A 152 8.83 4.05 -2.34
C LYS A 152 7.64 5.00 -2.26
N VAL A 153 6.54 4.68 -2.93
CA VAL A 153 5.32 5.50 -2.92
C VAL A 153 4.80 5.71 -1.51
N ARG A 154 4.70 4.64 -0.73
CA ARG A 154 4.17 4.71 0.63
C ARG A 154 5.07 5.55 1.52
N VAL A 155 6.39 5.37 1.45
CA VAL A 155 7.33 6.24 2.17
C VAL A 155 7.18 7.70 1.76
N LEU A 156 7.01 8.00 0.46
CA LEU A 156 6.78 9.37 -0.02
C LEU A 156 5.45 9.96 0.47
N ILE A 157 4.36 9.19 0.45
CA ILE A 157 3.06 9.63 1.03
C ILE A 157 3.26 9.94 2.52
N LEU A 158 3.83 9.00 3.27
CA LEU A 158 4.03 9.14 4.70
C LEU A 158 4.88 10.38 5.01
N ARG A 159 6.02 10.58 4.35
CA ARG A 159 6.86 11.77 4.54
C ARG A 159 6.16 13.08 4.18
N ARG A 160 5.31 13.08 3.15
CA ARG A 160 4.60 14.29 2.69
C ARG A 160 3.46 14.70 3.61
N PHE A 161 2.75 13.72 4.18
CA PHE A 161 1.50 13.96 4.92
C PHE A 161 1.60 13.69 6.42
N SER A 162 2.77 13.26 6.93
CA SER A 162 3.04 13.24 8.38
C SER A 162 3.26 14.67 8.87
N ASN A 163 2.24 15.22 9.52
CA ASN A 163 2.18 16.61 10.00
C ASN A 163 2.58 16.76 11.48
N TYR A 164 3.38 15.82 12.00
CA TYR A 164 3.85 15.82 13.38
C TYR A 164 5.30 15.36 13.43
#